data_AF-A0A6L4ZP05-F1
#
_entry.id   AF-A0A6L4ZP05-F1
#
_cell.length_a   1.000
_cell.length_b   1.000
_cell.length_c   1.000
_cell.angle_alpha   90.00
_cell.angle_beta   90.00
_cell.angle_gamma   90.00
#
_symmetry.space_group_name_H-M   'P 1'
#
loop_
_entity.id
_entity.type
_entity.pdbx_description
1 polymer ?
#
loop_
_entity_poly.entity_id
_entity_poly.type
_entity_poly.pdbx_seq_one_letter_code
_entity_poly.pdbx_strand_id
1 'polypeptide(L)'
;AMTAYEQKEALEYAHSKDLVSEIVSDVRASGLIGENSTILTGYLATLSRKLSKPLSLLVVARSGAGKSSLQEAICSFVPIEDVIWVTRLTGQALFYKDPNSLKGKVLAIAEEEGAAQAIYSLRTLASDQRLSIAVTQTSPQTGELHTKHYDICGPVSILTTTTSAEAFDEETRSRFVMLTMDESQQQTKAILEQQRKSHTLDGVLQTASSEQRRNLHHNLQRLLKPLKVVNPYVEFLTYPTHKLISRREHNKYLTLIDSIALLHQYQREIKQASNGKTTIDYIEVQLEDIALANKLAQAILWRSFDELAPPVRGMKQELEILYNQKAKRSGISISDVSLGRREIRDVTGWTDWQVRVYCQKLVDMEYLYVVSSGNGKPALYKLAEPTSEQVPSITGLTSVEELREQLKEKAIGIGG
;
A
#
# COMPACT_ATOMS: atom_id res chain seq x y z
N ALA A 1 -20.02 7.93 21.99
CA ALA A 1 -20.42 6.51 22.07
C ALA A 1 -21.46 6.27 21.00
N MET A 2 -21.41 5.11 20.32
CA MET A 2 -22.28 4.78 19.19
C MET A 2 -23.72 4.52 19.66
N THR A 3 -24.70 5.05 18.94
CA THR A 3 -26.14 4.85 19.19
C THR A 3 -26.61 3.46 18.72
N ALA A 4 -27.76 2.99 19.20
CA ALA A 4 -28.34 1.73 18.76
C ALA A 4 -28.69 1.70 17.26
N TYR A 5 -29.08 2.85 16.70
CA TYR A 5 -29.34 2.99 15.26
C TYR A 5 -28.05 2.84 14.45
N GLU A 6 -27.00 3.59 14.81
CA GLU A 6 -25.68 3.52 14.15
C GLU A 6 -25.07 2.12 14.25
N GLN A 7 -25.26 1.46 15.40
CA GLN A 7 -24.82 0.08 15.59
C GLN A 7 -25.52 -0.88 14.63
N LYS A 8 -26.85 -0.75 14.49
CA LYS A 8 -27.64 -1.59 13.60
C LYS A 8 -27.26 -1.36 12.14
N GLU A 9 -27.15 -0.10 11.72
CA GLU A 9 -26.76 0.28 10.36
C GLU A 9 -25.36 -0.27 9.99
N ALA A 10 -24.38 -0.11 10.89
CA ALA A 10 -23.03 -0.64 10.68
C ALA A 10 -22.99 -2.18 10.63
N LEU A 11 -23.84 -2.86 11.41
CA LEU A 11 -23.95 -4.32 11.36
C LEU A 11 -24.61 -4.80 10.06
N GLU A 12 -25.69 -4.15 9.62
CA GLU A 12 -26.32 -4.43 8.33
C GLU A 12 -25.33 -4.25 7.17
N TYR A 13 -24.55 -3.17 7.19
CA TYR A 13 -23.47 -2.94 6.23
C TYR A 13 -22.40 -4.05 6.29
N ALA A 14 -21.99 -4.49 7.49
CA ALA A 14 -21.02 -5.58 7.66
C ALA A 14 -21.49 -6.92 7.07
N HIS A 15 -22.81 -7.13 6.96
CA HIS A 15 -23.41 -8.32 6.35
C HIS A 15 -23.63 -8.21 4.83
N SER A 16 -23.29 -7.08 4.19
CA SER A 16 -23.43 -6.94 2.75
C SER A 16 -22.57 -7.96 1.99
N LYS A 17 -23.16 -8.65 1.01
CA LYS A 17 -22.44 -9.58 0.11
C LYS A 17 -21.45 -8.86 -0.79
N ASP A 18 -21.72 -7.59 -1.10
CA ASP A 18 -20.94 -6.73 -1.99
C ASP A 18 -20.08 -5.72 -1.20
N LEU A 19 -19.82 -6.01 0.08
CA LEU A 19 -19.12 -5.15 1.05
C LEU A 19 -17.84 -4.52 0.47
N VAL A 20 -17.01 -5.31 -0.22
CA VAL A 20 -15.76 -4.83 -0.81
C VAL A 20 -16.00 -3.77 -1.89
N SER A 21 -16.95 -4.02 -2.81
CA SER A 21 -17.30 -3.05 -3.85
C SER A 21 -17.97 -1.80 -3.29
N GLU A 22 -18.80 -1.95 -2.26
CA GLU A 22 -19.41 -0.82 -1.56
C GLU A 22 -18.36 0.07 -0.90
N ILE A 23 -17.39 -0.50 -0.18
CA ILE A 23 -16.28 0.25 0.42
C ILE A 23 -15.52 1.06 -0.63
N VAL A 24 -15.19 0.44 -1.77
CA VAL A 24 -14.47 1.13 -2.85
C VAL A 24 -15.33 2.25 -3.45
N SER A 25 -16.63 2.01 -3.62
CA SER A 25 -17.58 3.03 -4.08
C SER A 25 -17.66 4.20 -3.11
N ASP A 26 -17.64 3.95 -1.81
CA ASP A 26 -17.75 4.96 -0.76
C ASP A 26 -16.53 5.85 -0.69
N VAL A 27 -15.35 5.26 -0.78
CA VAL A 27 -14.10 6.00 -0.84
C VAL A 27 -14.06 6.87 -2.10
N ARG A 28 -14.54 6.36 -3.24
CA ARG A 28 -14.65 7.15 -4.48
C ARG A 28 -15.68 8.27 -4.37
N ALA A 29 -16.81 8.00 -3.74
CA ALA A 29 -17.85 8.99 -3.51
C ALA A 29 -17.34 10.16 -2.66
N SER A 30 -16.37 9.92 -1.76
CA SER A 30 -15.69 10.99 -1.00
C SER A 30 -14.67 11.81 -1.79
N GLY A 31 -14.54 11.57 -3.10
CA GLY A 31 -13.73 12.39 -4.01
C GLY A 31 -12.35 11.84 -4.35
N LEU A 32 -11.97 10.66 -3.82
CA LEU A 32 -10.73 10.00 -4.21
C LEU A 32 -10.93 9.25 -5.54
N ILE A 33 -10.39 9.79 -6.61
CA ILE A 33 -10.30 9.10 -7.90
C ILE A 33 -8.97 8.34 -7.94
N GLY A 34 -9.03 7.06 -8.26
CA GLY A 34 -7.85 6.19 -8.35
C GLY A 34 -8.20 4.73 -8.62
N GLU A 35 -7.16 3.92 -8.72
CA GLU A 35 -7.28 2.47 -8.92
C GLU A 35 -7.99 1.80 -7.73
N ASN A 36 -8.97 0.94 -8.01
CA ASN A 36 -9.72 0.20 -6.98
C ASN A 36 -8.80 -0.62 -6.06
N SER A 37 -7.77 -1.23 -6.63
CA SER A 37 -6.78 -2.02 -5.89
C SER A 37 -6.04 -1.17 -4.86
N THR A 38 -5.59 0.02 -5.25
CA THR A 38 -4.86 0.96 -4.38
C THR A 38 -5.75 1.46 -3.25
N ILE A 39 -7.00 1.83 -3.56
CA ILE A 39 -8.00 2.24 -2.55
C ILE A 39 -8.25 1.12 -1.54
N LEU A 40 -8.58 -0.08 -2.03
CA LEU A 40 -8.95 -1.20 -1.19
C LEU A 40 -7.77 -1.68 -0.33
N THR A 41 -6.56 -1.74 -0.89
CA THR A 41 -5.36 -2.10 -0.13
C THR A 41 -5.03 -1.04 0.93
N GLY A 42 -5.24 0.23 0.60
CA GLY A 42 -5.21 1.35 1.53
C GLY A 42 -6.10 1.11 2.76
N TYR A 43 -7.37 0.82 2.50
CA TYR A 43 -8.39 0.56 3.52
C TYR A 43 -8.07 -0.70 4.35
N LEU A 44 -7.70 -1.80 3.70
CA LEU A 44 -7.38 -3.07 4.37
C LEU A 44 -6.14 -2.94 5.25
N ALA A 45 -5.12 -2.18 4.81
CA ALA A 45 -3.94 -1.97 5.61
C ALA A 45 -4.24 -1.16 6.88
N THR A 46 -5.06 -0.12 6.82
CA THR A 46 -5.46 0.60 8.04
C THR A 46 -6.33 -0.26 8.96
N LEU A 47 -7.19 -1.12 8.40
CA LEU A 47 -7.96 -2.09 9.17
C LEU A 47 -7.06 -3.13 9.87
N SER A 48 -5.97 -3.55 9.23
CA SER A 48 -5.04 -4.56 9.73
C SER A 48 -4.39 -4.19 11.07
N ARG A 49 -4.51 -2.94 11.55
CA ARG A 49 -4.16 -2.53 12.93
C ARG A 49 -4.86 -3.36 14.02
N LYS A 50 -5.96 -4.04 13.68
CA LYS A 50 -6.69 -4.99 14.54
C LYS A 50 -6.10 -6.41 14.53
N LEU A 51 -5.20 -6.72 13.59
CA LEU A 51 -4.41 -7.95 13.57
C LEU A 51 -3.15 -7.78 14.43
N SER A 52 -2.47 -8.88 14.75
CA SER A 52 -1.22 -8.83 15.52
C SER A 52 -0.03 -8.28 14.73
N LYS A 53 -0.05 -8.40 13.41
CA LYS A 53 1.01 -7.92 12.51
C LYS A 53 0.37 -7.11 11.37
N PRO A 54 0.13 -5.81 11.57
CA PRO A 54 -0.49 -4.95 10.57
C PRO A 54 0.38 -4.75 9.32
N LEU A 55 -0.26 -4.45 8.20
CA LEU A 55 0.38 -3.92 7.01
C LEU A 55 0.71 -2.44 7.22
N SER A 56 1.96 -2.06 6.96
CA SER A 56 2.35 -0.65 6.85
C SER A 56 2.47 -0.27 5.38
N LEU A 57 2.13 0.97 5.05
CA LEU A 57 2.01 1.49 3.68
C LEU A 57 3.03 2.60 3.41
N LEU A 58 3.65 2.52 2.24
CA LEU A 58 4.49 3.58 1.67
C LEU A 58 3.88 4.01 0.34
N VAL A 59 3.35 5.23 0.28
CA VAL A 59 2.82 5.82 -0.96
C VAL A 59 3.95 6.54 -1.69
N VAL A 60 4.33 6.03 -2.86
CA VAL A 60 5.38 6.59 -3.71
C VAL A 60 4.74 7.20 -4.95
N ALA A 61 4.79 8.52 -5.08
CA ALA A 61 4.30 9.21 -6.27
C ALA A 61 4.95 10.59 -6.41
N ARG A 62 4.94 11.16 -7.61
CA ARG A 62 5.51 12.50 -7.83
C ARG A 62 4.82 13.57 -6.99
N SER A 63 5.51 14.70 -6.81
CA SER A 63 4.85 15.90 -6.29
C SER A 63 3.67 16.29 -7.19
N GLY A 64 2.52 16.60 -6.58
CA GLY A 64 1.28 16.89 -7.29
C GLY A 64 0.46 15.68 -7.75
N ALA A 65 0.97 14.45 -7.62
CA ALA A 65 0.26 13.23 -8.06
C ALA A 65 -0.88 12.78 -7.12
N GLY A 66 -1.19 13.55 -6.06
CA GLY A 66 -2.28 13.23 -5.12
C GLY A 66 -1.91 12.27 -3.99
N LYS A 67 -0.62 12.08 -3.68
CA LYS A 67 -0.14 11.19 -2.59
C LYS A 67 -0.75 11.54 -1.21
N SER A 68 -0.78 12.84 -0.88
CA SER A 68 -1.35 13.34 0.37
C SER A 68 -2.87 13.16 0.37
N SER A 69 -3.53 13.41 -0.77
CA SER A 69 -4.97 13.19 -0.93
C SER A 69 -5.36 11.72 -0.75
N LEU A 70 -4.54 10.77 -1.24
CA LEU A 70 -4.75 9.34 -0.99
C LEU A 70 -4.62 9.01 0.50
N GLN A 71 -3.57 9.51 1.17
CA GLN A 71 -3.35 9.30 2.60
C GLN A 71 -4.51 9.87 3.44
N GLU A 72 -4.89 11.12 3.20
CA GLU A 72 -6.00 11.79 3.86
C GLU A 72 -7.32 11.07 3.64
N ALA A 73 -7.61 10.68 2.39
CA ALA A 73 -8.80 9.92 2.07
C ALA A 73 -8.86 8.61 2.86
N ILE A 74 -7.82 7.75 2.77
CA ILE A 74 -7.79 6.47 3.49
C ILE A 74 -7.93 6.68 5.00
N CYS A 75 -7.19 7.63 5.59
CA CYS A 75 -7.27 7.93 7.01
C CYS A 75 -8.65 8.46 7.44
N SER A 76 -9.36 9.17 6.56
CA SER A 76 -10.69 9.71 6.87
C SER A 76 -11.75 8.62 7.08
N PHE A 77 -11.51 7.38 6.61
CA PHE A 77 -12.36 6.21 6.83
C PHE A 77 -12.01 5.43 8.10
N VAL A 78 -10.97 5.83 8.82
CA VAL A 78 -10.57 5.25 10.11
C VAL A 78 -11.19 6.09 11.23
N PRO A 79 -11.72 5.48 12.30
CA PRO A 79 -12.19 6.22 13.48
C PRO A 79 -11.14 7.24 13.95
N ILE A 80 -11.58 8.47 14.25
CA ILE A 80 -10.69 9.59 14.58
C ILE A 80 -9.80 9.25 15.78
N GLU A 81 -10.34 8.53 16.76
CA GLU A 81 -9.60 8.06 17.93
C GLU A 81 -8.50 7.05 17.60
N ASP A 82 -8.55 6.40 16.43
CA ASP A 82 -7.62 5.38 15.97
C ASP A 82 -6.54 5.91 15.02
N VAL A 83 -6.56 7.21 14.68
CA VAL A 83 -5.56 7.83 13.80
C VAL A 83 -4.68 8.80 14.59
N ILE A 84 -3.37 8.65 14.43
CA ILE A 84 -2.36 9.58 14.95
C ILE A 84 -1.70 10.27 13.77
N TRP A 85 -2.02 11.54 13.58
CA TRP A 85 -1.43 12.39 12.55
C TRP A 85 -0.16 13.06 13.05
N VAL A 86 0.93 12.92 12.28
CA VAL A 86 2.23 13.51 12.61
C VAL A 86 2.84 14.16 11.36
N THR A 87 3.08 15.47 11.43
CA THR A 87 3.81 16.18 10.37
C THR A 87 5.32 15.94 10.48
N ARG A 88 5.85 15.90 11.70
CA ARG A 88 7.27 15.67 11.97
C ARG A 88 7.47 14.85 13.23
N LEU A 89 8.26 13.79 13.13
CA LEU A 89 8.59 12.86 14.19
C LEU A 89 10.09 12.99 14.48
N THR A 90 10.44 13.47 15.68
CA THR A 90 11.84 13.46 16.12
C THR A 90 12.25 12.03 16.46
N GLY A 91 13.55 11.71 16.37
CA GLY A 91 14.03 10.34 16.59
C GLY A 91 13.66 9.76 17.96
N GLN A 92 13.44 10.62 18.96
CA GLN A 92 13.08 10.22 20.32
C GLN A 92 11.58 10.33 20.65
N ALA A 93 10.78 11.00 19.81
CA ALA A 93 9.38 11.34 20.13
C ALA A 93 8.51 10.12 20.46
N LEU A 94 8.76 8.97 19.82
CA LEU A 94 7.98 7.76 20.06
C LEU A 94 8.20 7.21 21.48
N PHE A 95 9.41 7.30 22.03
CA PHE A 95 9.76 6.68 23.32
C PHE A 95 9.18 7.44 24.53
N TYR A 96 8.82 8.71 24.37
CA TYR A 96 8.21 9.50 25.44
C TYR A 96 6.68 9.39 25.50
N LYS A 97 6.08 8.52 24.68
CA LYS A 97 4.65 8.25 24.72
C LYS A 97 4.33 7.15 25.73
N ASP A 98 3.05 7.06 26.11
CA ASP A 98 2.54 5.91 26.86
C ASP A 98 2.83 4.60 26.07
N PRO A 99 3.25 3.51 26.75
CA PRO A 99 3.61 2.25 26.11
C PRO A 99 2.56 1.66 25.18
N ASN A 100 1.27 1.89 25.45
CA ASN A 100 0.16 1.36 24.65
C ASN A 100 -0.47 2.42 23.74
N SER A 101 0.09 3.64 23.68
CA SER A 101 -0.48 4.74 22.90
C SER A 101 -0.65 4.47 21.40
N LEU A 102 0.15 3.55 20.83
CA LEU A 102 0.08 3.18 19.41
C LEU A 102 -0.75 1.92 19.16
N LYS A 103 -1.23 1.25 20.20
CA LYS A 103 -1.93 -0.04 20.09
C LYS A 103 -3.28 0.13 19.39
N GLY A 104 -3.45 -0.61 18.30
CA GLY A 104 -4.64 -0.56 17.45
C GLY A 104 -4.76 0.76 16.67
N LYS A 105 -3.66 1.50 16.45
CA LYS A 105 -3.67 2.82 15.80
C LYS A 105 -3.09 2.79 14.39
N VAL A 106 -3.46 3.79 13.61
CA VAL A 106 -2.82 4.17 12.34
C VAL A 106 -1.92 5.36 12.62
N LEU A 107 -0.61 5.21 12.41
CA LEU A 107 0.34 6.31 12.47
C LEU A 107 0.51 6.90 11.06
N ALA A 108 -0.14 8.03 10.80
CA ALA A 108 -0.09 8.73 9.52
C ALA A 108 0.98 9.83 9.56
N ILE A 109 2.04 9.66 8.75
CA ILE A 109 3.15 10.61 8.65
C ILE A 109 3.10 11.28 7.27
N ALA A 110 2.95 12.61 7.25
CA ALA A 110 2.63 13.36 6.02
C ALA A 110 3.63 13.12 4.89
N GLU A 111 4.93 13.29 5.16
CA GLU A 111 6.00 13.09 4.18
C GLU A 111 7.23 12.44 4.86
N GLU A 112 8.04 11.75 4.07
CA GLU A 112 9.26 11.07 4.54
C GLU A 112 10.24 12.01 5.26
N GLU A 113 10.37 13.26 4.82
CA GLU A 113 11.19 14.28 5.51
C GLU A 113 10.76 14.46 6.97
N GLY A 114 9.46 14.32 7.25
CA GLY A 114 8.90 14.34 8.59
C GLY A 114 9.27 13.10 9.41
N ALA A 115 9.59 11.98 8.76
CA ALA A 115 10.00 10.72 9.36
C ALA A 115 11.54 10.56 9.45
N ALA A 116 12.32 11.40 8.78
CA ALA A 116 13.76 11.19 8.54
C ALA A 116 14.57 10.86 9.80
N GLN A 117 14.29 11.51 10.93
CA GLN A 117 15.01 11.29 12.19
C GLN A 117 14.57 10.02 12.93
N ALA A 118 13.46 9.40 12.54
CA ALA A 118 12.83 8.28 13.19
C ALA A 118 12.70 7.03 12.30
N ILE A 119 13.31 7.03 11.11
CA ILE A 119 13.24 5.93 10.13
C ILE A 119 13.55 4.59 10.77
N TYR A 120 14.63 4.49 11.55
CA TYR A 120 14.99 3.25 12.24
C TYR A 120 13.90 2.76 13.21
N SER A 121 13.30 3.66 13.98
CA SER A 121 12.22 3.35 14.91
C SER A 121 10.96 2.91 14.15
N LEU A 122 10.61 3.58 13.05
CA LEU A 122 9.47 3.20 12.21
C LEU A 122 9.67 1.84 11.55
N ARG A 123 10.88 1.59 11.05
CA ARG A 123 11.30 0.30 10.48
C ARG A 123 11.15 -0.86 11.46
N THR A 124 11.58 -0.62 12.69
CA THR A 124 11.49 -1.61 13.79
C THR A 124 10.02 -1.82 14.18
N LEU A 125 9.23 -0.75 14.35
CA LEU A 125 7.79 -0.86 14.62
C LEU A 125 7.04 -1.63 13.53
N ALA A 126 7.30 -1.33 12.26
CA ALA A 126 6.65 -1.99 11.13
C ALA A 126 6.86 -3.51 11.13
N SER A 127 7.96 -4.00 11.71
CA SER A 127 8.32 -5.43 11.75
C SER A 127 7.95 -6.09 13.07
N ASP A 128 8.47 -5.54 14.17
CA ASP A 128 8.48 -6.18 15.48
C ASP A 128 7.29 -5.76 16.34
N GLN A 129 6.59 -4.69 15.94
CA GLN A 129 5.46 -4.12 16.69
C GLN A 129 5.82 -3.77 18.15
N ARG A 130 7.11 -3.56 18.42
CA ARG A 130 7.65 -3.15 19.71
C ARG A 130 8.89 -2.29 19.50
N LEU A 131 9.02 -1.23 20.30
CA LEU A 131 10.25 -0.48 20.49
C LEU A 131 10.66 -0.53 21.95
N SER A 132 11.96 -0.54 22.18
CA SER A 132 12.53 -0.37 23.51
C SER A 132 13.77 0.49 23.41
N ILE A 133 13.93 1.45 24.33
CA ILE A 133 15.16 2.23 24.49
C ILE A 133 15.52 2.33 25.97
N ALA A 134 16.81 2.28 26.26
CA ALA A 134 17.37 2.59 27.57
C ALA A 134 18.00 3.98 27.50
N VAL A 135 17.51 4.92 28.33
CA VAL A 135 18.01 6.29 28.38
C VAL A 135 18.52 6.59 29.78
N THR A 136 19.75 7.07 29.87
CA THR A 136 20.34 7.55 31.12
C THR A 136 19.73 8.90 31.49
N GLN A 137 19.15 9.00 32.69
CA GLN A 137 18.62 10.23 33.24
C GLN A 137 19.36 10.57 34.54
N THR A 138 19.79 11.82 34.68
CA THR A 138 20.35 12.35 35.92
C THR A 138 19.21 12.71 36.86
N SER A 139 19.23 12.19 38.07
CA SER A 139 18.30 12.57 39.13
C SER A 139 18.48 14.06 39.49
N PRO A 140 17.45 14.91 39.38
CA PRO A 140 17.55 16.32 39.75
C PRO A 140 17.84 16.54 41.24
N GLN A 141 17.56 15.53 42.08
CA GLN A 141 17.68 15.59 43.53
C GLN A 141 19.02 15.07 44.03
N THR A 142 19.55 14.00 43.41
CA THR A 142 20.75 13.29 43.89
C THR A 142 21.96 13.44 42.97
N GLY A 143 21.79 13.90 41.73
CA GLY A 143 22.85 13.95 40.72
C GLY A 143 23.29 12.58 40.19
N GLU A 144 22.69 11.49 40.70
CA GLU A 144 23.00 10.13 40.27
C GLU A 144 22.40 9.82 38.90
N LEU A 145 23.13 9.03 38.11
CA LEU A 145 22.69 8.54 36.80
C LEU A 145 21.86 7.26 36.99
N HIS A 146 20.60 7.28 36.58
CA HIS A 146 19.76 6.09 36.51
C HIS A 146 19.37 5.80 35.06
N THR A 147 19.36 4.51 34.70
CA THR A 147 18.89 4.07 33.39
C THR A 147 17.39 3.86 33.45
N LYS A 148 16.65 4.55 32.58
CA LYS A 148 15.20 4.38 32.43
C LYS A 148 14.90 3.69 31.10
N HIS A 149 14.08 2.65 31.16
CA HIS A 149 13.61 1.93 29.99
C HIS A 149 12.26 2.50 29.53
N TYR A 150 12.15 2.76 28.24
CA TYR A 150 10.90 3.16 27.59
C TYR A 150 10.52 2.11 26.56
N ASP A 151 9.34 1.53 26.72
CA ASP A 151 8.79 0.52 25.82
C ASP A 151 7.55 1.08 25.12
N ILE A 152 7.44 0.85 23.81
CA ILE A 152 6.27 1.19 23.00
C ILE A 152 5.80 -0.07 22.29
N CYS A 153 4.50 -0.34 22.34
CA CYS A 153 3.88 -1.55 21.82
C CYS A 153 2.82 -1.24 20.77
N GLY A 154 2.80 -2.05 19.71
CA GLY A 154 1.72 -2.14 18.74
C GLY A 154 0.60 -3.09 19.18
N PRO A 155 -0.24 -3.58 18.25
CA PRO A 155 -0.11 -3.40 16.79
C PRO A 155 -0.36 -1.95 16.32
N VAL A 156 0.46 -1.46 15.40
CA VAL A 156 0.33 -0.15 14.73
C VAL A 156 0.52 -0.32 13.22
N SER A 157 -0.38 0.28 12.45
CA SER A 157 -0.26 0.41 10.99
C SER A 157 0.39 1.75 10.67
N ILE A 158 1.54 1.76 10.01
CA ILE A 158 2.23 3.01 9.63
C ILE A 158 1.85 3.35 8.20
N LEU A 159 1.47 4.60 7.93
CA LEU A 159 1.18 5.11 6.59
C LEU A 159 2.00 6.37 6.35
N THR A 160 2.90 6.33 5.37
CA THR A 160 3.74 7.47 5.00
C THR A 160 3.80 7.67 3.49
N THR A 161 4.11 8.89 3.06
CA THR A 161 4.23 9.23 1.64
C THR A 161 5.62 9.74 1.32
N THR A 162 6.07 9.50 0.09
CA THR A 162 7.34 10.04 -0.41
C THR A 162 7.27 10.35 -1.90
N THR A 163 8.03 11.36 -2.31
CA THR A 163 8.25 11.72 -3.71
C THR A 163 9.39 10.93 -4.34
N SER A 164 10.27 10.33 -3.54
CA SER A 164 11.43 9.57 -4.00
C SER A 164 11.31 8.12 -3.59
N ALA A 165 11.39 7.21 -4.56
CA ALA A 165 11.44 5.77 -4.30
C ALA A 165 12.68 5.34 -3.49
N GLU A 166 13.70 6.20 -3.42
CA GLU A 166 14.97 5.97 -2.71
C GLU A 166 15.02 6.71 -1.36
N ALA A 167 13.95 7.40 -0.97
CA ALA A 167 13.89 8.10 0.31
C ALA A 167 14.05 7.16 1.51
N PHE A 168 13.59 5.91 1.35
CA PHE A 168 13.83 4.83 2.27
C PHE A 168 14.83 3.85 1.67
N ASP A 169 15.79 3.41 2.48
CA ASP A 169 16.68 2.32 2.09
C ASP A 169 15.87 1.04 1.78
N GLU A 170 16.47 0.12 1.02
CA GLU A 170 15.82 -1.13 0.63
C GLU A 170 15.33 -1.91 1.86
N GLU A 171 16.11 -1.87 2.94
CA GLU A 171 15.75 -2.52 4.19
C GLU A 171 14.42 -1.98 4.74
N THR A 172 14.28 -0.66 4.85
CA THR A 172 13.06 -0.01 5.34
C THR A 172 11.92 -0.21 4.36
N ARG A 173 12.12 0.07 3.07
CA ARG A 173 11.10 -0.06 2.03
C ARG A 173 10.50 -1.47 1.99
N SER A 174 11.31 -2.51 2.16
CA SER A 174 10.84 -3.90 2.18
C SER A 174 9.90 -4.25 3.35
N ARG A 175 9.72 -3.37 4.35
CA ARG A 175 8.74 -3.54 5.44
C ARG A 175 7.38 -2.88 5.17
N PHE A 176 7.29 -2.07 4.12
CA PHE A 176 6.06 -1.40 3.72
C PHE A 176 5.50 -2.05 2.45
N VAL A 177 4.18 -2.04 2.31
CA VAL A 177 3.50 -2.28 1.02
C VAL A 177 3.56 -0.98 0.21
N MET A 178 4.09 -1.07 -1.00
CA MET A 178 4.29 0.10 -1.85
C MET A 178 3.04 0.38 -2.69
N LEU A 179 2.42 1.53 -2.43
CA LEU A 179 1.33 2.06 -3.23
C LEU A 179 1.86 3.13 -4.18
N THR A 180 1.33 3.17 -5.40
CA THR A 180 1.67 4.18 -6.41
C THR A 180 0.39 4.85 -6.87
N MET A 181 0.52 6.03 -7.46
CA MET A 181 -0.61 6.73 -8.07
C MET A 181 -0.62 6.46 -9.58
N ASP A 182 -1.83 6.40 -10.15
CA ASP A 182 -1.99 6.51 -11.60
C ASP A 182 -1.75 7.97 -11.98
N GLU A 183 -0.72 8.20 -12.79
CA GLU A 183 -0.30 9.53 -13.24
C GLU A 183 -0.63 9.76 -14.72
N SER A 184 -1.50 8.91 -15.29
CA SER A 184 -1.92 9.02 -16.68
C SER A 184 -2.72 10.29 -16.96
N GLN A 185 -2.75 10.70 -18.22
CA GLN A 185 -3.56 11.82 -18.68
C GLN A 185 -5.06 11.57 -18.45
N GLN A 186 -5.51 10.32 -18.58
CA GLN A 186 -6.91 9.94 -18.36
C GLN A 186 -7.29 10.14 -16.88
N GLN A 187 -6.44 9.70 -15.97
CA GLN A 187 -6.62 9.88 -14.54
C GLN A 187 -6.59 11.37 -14.16
N THR A 188 -5.64 12.13 -14.71
CA THR A 188 -5.56 13.59 -14.51
C THR A 188 -6.85 14.28 -14.95
N LYS A 189 -7.39 13.92 -16.13
CA LYS A 189 -8.65 14.47 -16.63
C LYS A 189 -9.82 14.17 -15.68
N ALA A 190 -9.92 12.92 -15.20
CA ALA A 190 -10.96 12.51 -14.25
C ALA A 190 -10.88 13.30 -12.94
N ILE A 191 -9.66 13.49 -12.40
CA ILE A 191 -9.44 14.31 -11.19
C ILE A 191 -9.91 15.75 -11.41
N LEU A 192 -9.54 16.37 -12.53
CA LEU A 192 -9.95 17.75 -12.85
C LEU A 192 -11.48 17.89 -13.02
N GLU A 193 -12.13 16.89 -13.62
CA GLU A 193 -13.60 16.86 -13.74
C GLU A 193 -14.27 16.77 -12.37
N GLN A 194 -13.74 15.94 -11.47
CA GLN A 194 -14.26 15.80 -10.11
C GLN A 194 -14.03 17.04 -9.26
N GLN A 195 -12.88 17.70 -9.38
CA GLN A 195 -12.61 18.99 -8.73
C GLN A 195 -13.60 20.06 -9.21
N ARG A 196 -13.93 20.11 -10.51
CA ARG A 196 -14.99 21.00 -11.00
C ARG A 196 -16.35 20.60 -10.42
N LYS A 197 -16.67 19.31 -10.40
CA LYS A 197 -17.93 18.79 -9.85
C LYS A 197 -18.08 19.13 -8.37
N SER A 198 -17.03 19.09 -7.56
CA SER A 198 -17.11 19.43 -6.12
C SER A 198 -17.52 20.89 -5.85
N HIS A 199 -17.36 21.79 -6.82
CA HIS A 199 -17.84 23.18 -6.74
C HIS A 199 -19.29 23.37 -7.21
N THR A 200 -19.97 22.30 -7.65
CA THR A 200 -21.40 22.33 -7.98
C THR A 200 -22.26 22.05 -6.76
N LEU A 201 -23.55 22.41 -6.79
CA LEU A 201 -24.50 22.07 -5.70
C LEU A 201 -24.53 20.57 -5.44
N ASP A 202 -24.57 19.75 -6.49
CA ASP A 202 -24.55 18.29 -6.39
C ASP A 202 -23.26 17.79 -5.71
N GLY A 203 -22.12 18.42 -6.03
CA GLY A 203 -20.84 18.09 -5.40
C GLY A 203 -20.78 18.45 -3.91
N VAL A 204 -21.38 19.58 -3.52
CA VAL A 204 -21.49 19.97 -2.10
C VAL A 204 -22.40 19.01 -1.34
N LEU A 205 -23.56 18.64 -1.92
CA LEU A 205 -24.45 17.63 -1.34
C LEU A 205 -23.77 16.25 -1.23
N GLN A 206 -23.01 15.86 -2.26
CA GLN A 206 -22.23 14.63 -2.24
C GLN A 206 -21.17 14.64 -1.13
N THR A 207 -20.50 15.77 -0.90
CA THR A 207 -19.53 15.94 0.18
C THR A 207 -20.19 15.77 1.55
N ALA A 208 -21.36 16.37 1.76
CA ALA A 208 -22.13 16.19 2.99
C ALA A 208 -22.54 14.72 3.20
N SER A 209 -23.01 14.02 2.15
CA SER A 209 -23.32 12.59 2.25
C SER A 209 -22.09 11.71 2.53
N SER A 210 -20.91 12.15 2.10
CA SER A 210 -19.64 11.43 2.35
C SER A 210 -19.26 11.44 3.83
N GLU A 211 -19.65 12.45 4.60
CA GLU A 211 -19.47 12.45 6.06
C GLU A 211 -20.29 11.34 6.73
N GLN A 212 -21.53 11.15 6.29
CA GLN A 212 -22.37 10.06 6.79
C GLN A 212 -21.77 8.69 6.46
N ARG A 213 -21.27 8.50 5.23
CA ARG A 213 -20.57 7.26 4.85
C ARG A 213 -19.30 7.05 5.68
N ARG A 214 -18.49 8.09 5.90
CA ARG A 214 -17.30 8.00 6.78
C ARG A 214 -17.67 7.55 8.19
N ASN A 215 -18.72 8.13 8.77
CA ASN A 215 -19.21 7.74 10.10
C ASN A 215 -19.68 6.27 10.12
N LEU A 216 -20.36 5.79 9.07
CA LEU A 216 -20.72 4.38 8.92
C LEU A 216 -19.47 3.48 8.95
N HIS A 217 -18.42 3.81 8.20
CA HIS A 217 -17.17 3.05 8.24
C HIS A 217 -16.44 3.13 9.59
N HIS A 218 -16.49 4.28 10.27
CA HIS A 218 -15.94 4.37 11.62
C HIS A 218 -16.68 3.43 12.56
N ASN A 219 -18.01 3.40 12.48
CA ASN A 219 -18.85 2.53 13.30
C ASN A 219 -18.65 1.05 12.97
N LEU A 220 -18.55 0.69 11.69
CA LEU A 220 -18.14 -0.65 11.26
C LEU A 220 -16.81 -1.04 11.90
N GLN A 221 -15.79 -0.20 11.80
CA GLN A 221 -14.49 -0.51 12.39
C GLN A 221 -14.51 -0.56 13.93
N ARG A 222 -15.36 0.20 14.60
CA ARG A 222 -15.56 0.07 16.06
C ARG A 222 -16.19 -1.27 16.44
N LEU A 223 -17.09 -1.78 15.60
CA LEU A 223 -17.72 -3.09 15.77
C LEU A 223 -16.76 -4.26 15.56
N LEU A 224 -15.91 -4.18 14.54
CA LEU A 224 -14.95 -5.26 14.21
C LEU A 224 -14.06 -5.60 15.41
N LYS A 225 -14.15 -6.85 15.87
CA LYS A 225 -13.34 -7.40 16.97
C LYS A 225 -11.97 -7.83 16.44
N PRO A 226 -10.89 -7.72 17.22
CA PRO A 226 -9.55 -8.18 16.84
C PRO A 226 -9.43 -9.71 16.99
N LEU A 227 -10.23 -10.46 16.24
CA LEU A 227 -10.24 -11.92 16.25
C LEU A 227 -8.96 -12.50 15.64
N LYS A 228 -8.61 -13.73 16.03
CA LYS A 228 -7.59 -14.48 15.31
C LYS A 228 -8.14 -14.95 13.96
N VAL A 229 -7.28 -14.98 12.96
CA VAL A 229 -7.61 -15.52 11.65
C VAL A 229 -6.79 -16.79 11.44
N VAL A 230 -7.46 -17.87 11.04
CA VAL A 230 -6.84 -19.15 10.72
C VAL A 230 -7.06 -19.41 9.24
N ASN A 231 -5.98 -19.70 8.51
CA ASN A 231 -6.07 -20.04 7.09
C ASN A 231 -5.96 -21.56 6.90
N PRO A 232 -7.08 -22.27 6.66
CA PRO A 232 -7.05 -23.72 6.45
C PRO A 232 -6.38 -24.12 5.13
N TYR A 233 -6.13 -23.17 4.23
CA TYR A 233 -5.53 -23.41 2.92
C TYR A 233 -4.02 -23.13 2.89
N VAL A 234 -3.42 -22.71 4.01
CA VAL A 234 -2.03 -22.18 4.03
C VAL A 234 -0.99 -23.17 3.49
N GLU A 235 -1.18 -24.48 3.69
CA GLU A 235 -0.26 -25.53 3.22
C GLU A 235 -0.23 -25.65 1.69
N PHE A 236 -1.29 -25.19 1.02
CA PHE A 236 -1.44 -25.26 -0.43
C PHE A 236 -1.03 -23.96 -1.13
N LEU A 237 -0.84 -22.88 -0.36
CA LEU A 237 -0.47 -21.59 -0.91
C LEU A 237 1.01 -21.54 -1.28
N THR A 238 1.28 -21.18 -2.52
CA THR A 238 2.63 -20.93 -3.03
C THR A 238 2.89 -19.45 -3.20
N TYR A 239 4.17 -19.09 -3.16
CA TYR A 239 4.65 -17.73 -3.37
C TYR A 239 6.02 -17.81 -4.07
N PRO A 240 6.40 -16.83 -4.91
CA PRO A 240 7.69 -16.89 -5.60
C PRO A 240 8.86 -17.11 -4.63
N THR A 241 9.78 -18.00 -5.01
CA THR A 241 10.93 -18.39 -4.16
C THR A 241 12.28 -17.89 -4.69
N HIS A 242 12.29 -17.26 -5.87
CA HIS A 242 13.48 -16.89 -6.61
C HIS A 242 14.27 -15.70 -6.01
N LYS A 243 13.63 -14.82 -5.23
CA LYS A 243 14.28 -13.67 -4.56
C LYS A 243 14.15 -13.75 -3.04
N LEU A 244 15.15 -13.27 -2.31
CA LEU A 244 15.12 -13.19 -0.83
C LEU A 244 13.98 -12.30 -0.31
N ILE A 245 13.61 -11.25 -1.05
CA ILE A 245 12.51 -10.33 -0.69
C ILE A 245 11.18 -11.07 -0.52
N SER A 246 11.00 -12.21 -1.18
CA SER A 246 9.79 -13.03 -1.11
C SER A 246 9.46 -13.50 0.30
N ARG A 247 10.45 -13.67 1.19
CA ARG A 247 10.21 -14.00 2.60
C ARG A 247 9.40 -12.92 3.33
N ARG A 248 9.63 -11.65 2.98
CA ARG A 248 8.90 -10.50 3.55
C ARG A 248 7.57 -10.30 2.83
N GLU A 249 7.58 -10.36 1.50
CA GLU A 249 6.35 -10.16 0.71
C GLU A 249 5.32 -11.26 0.93
N HIS A 250 5.75 -12.51 1.16
CA HIS A 250 4.84 -13.60 1.51
C HIS A 250 4.08 -13.32 2.80
N ASN A 251 4.75 -12.81 3.83
CA ASN A 251 4.08 -12.41 5.07
C ASN A 251 3.06 -11.29 4.84
N LYS A 252 3.38 -10.30 3.98
CA LYS A 252 2.41 -9.25 3.61
C LYS A 252 1.19 -9.82 2.88
N TYR A 253 1.41 -10.79 2.00
CA TYR A 253 0.35 -11.50 1.30
C TYR A 253 -0.56 -12.27 2.28
N LEU A 254 0.00 -12.99 3.25
CA LEU A 254 -0.79 -13.66 4.29
C LEU A 254 -1.56 -12.67 5.17
N THR A 255 -0.93 -11.58 5.62
CA THR A 255 -1.62 -10.53 6.38
C THR A 255 -2.74 -9.86 5.56
N LEU A 256 -2.56 -9.75 4.24
CA LEU A 256 -3.60 -9.22 3.36
C LEU A 256 -4.82 -10.16 3.32
N ILE A 257 -4.61 -11.47 3.19
CA ILE A 257 -5.68 -12.47 3.31
C ILE A 257 -6.37 -12.34 4.67
N ASP A 258 -5.60 -12.28 5.76
CA ASP A 258 -6.14 -12.15 7.12
C ASP A 258 -6.96 -10.86 7.28
N SER A 259 -6.54 -9.76 6.68
CA SER A 259 -7.25 -8.48 6.74
C SER A 259 -8.58 -8.55 5.99
N ILE A 260 -8.63 -9.26 4.87
CA ILE A 260 -9.86 -9.49 4.10
C ILE A 260 -10.82 -10.40 4.90
N ALA A 261 -10.32 -11.48 5.49
CA ALA A 261 -11.16 -12.35 6.34
C ALA A 261 -11.69 -11.58 7.56
N LEU A 262 -10.86 -10.76 8.22
CA LEU A 262 -11.26 -9.96 9.37
C LEU A 262 -12.33 -8.91 9.02
N LEU A 263 -12.27 -8.32 7.83
CA LEU A 263 -13.31 -7.42 7.31
C LEU A 263 -14.65 -8.14 7.22
N HIS A 264 -14.65 -9.40 6.77
CA HIS A 264 -15.85 -10.23 6.63
C HIS A 264 -16.23 -10.98 7.92
N GLN A 265 -15.68 -10.63 9.10
CA GLN A 265 -15.90 -11.42 10.33
C GLN A 265 -17.38 -11.64 10.70
N TYR A 266 -18.26 -10.69 10.37
CA TYR A 266 -19.70 -10.80 10.63
C TYR A 266 -20.43 -11.72 9.63
N GLN A 267 -19.77 -12.10 8.55
CA GLN A 267 -20.25 -13.05 7.54
C GLN A 267 -19.71 -14.46 7.78
N ARG A 268 -19.01 -14.67 8.90
CA ARG A 268 -18.31 -15.91 9.23
C ARG A 268 -18.79 -16.43 10.59
N GLU A 269 -18.70 -17.75 10.74
CA GLU A 269 -18.83 -18.38 12.04
C GLU A 269 -17.59 -18.08 12.88
N ILE A 270 -17.80 -17.60 14.11
CA ILE A 270 -16.72 -17.45 15.10
C ILE A 270 -16.55 -18.79 15.80
N LYS A 271 -15.39 -19.41 15.59
CA LYS A 271 -15.00 -20.69 16.17
C LYS A 271 -14.14 -20.46 17.41
N GLN A 272 -14.15 -21.44 18.31
CA GLN A 272 -13.29 -21.46 19.50
C GLN A 272 -12.34 -22.65 19.44
N ALA A 273 -11.06 -22.41 19.72
CA ALA A 273 -10.07 -23.45 19.90
C ALA A 273 -9.44 -23.31 21.29
N SER A 274 -9.23 -24.45 21.97
CA SER A 274 -8.54 -24.50 23.25
C SER A 274 -7.48 -25.60 23.24
N ASN A 275 -6.31 -25.30 23.79
CA ASN A 275 -5.23 -26.27 24.03
C ASN A 275 -5.12 -26.64 25.52
N GLY A 276 -6.20 -26.44 26.29
CA GLY A 276 -6.27 -26.68 27.73
C GLY A 276 -5.70 -25.57 28.61
N LYS A 277 -4.83 -24.69 28.08
CA LYS A 277 -4.27 -23.53 28.80
C LYS A 277 -4.79 -22.19 28.30
N THR A 278 -5.20 -22.13 27.04
CA THR A 278 -5.60 -20.88 26.40
C THR A 278 -6.77 -21.17 25.46
N THR A 279 -7.80 -20.35 25.54
CA THR A 279 -8.94 -20.36 24.60
C THR A 279 -8.83 -19.16 23.68
N ILE A 280 -8.97 -19.39 22.38
CA ILE A 280 -8.92 -18.34 21.36
C ILE A 280 -10.18 -18.37 20.50
N ASP A 281 -10.76 -17.20 20.29
CA ASP A 281 -11.81 -16.98 19.29
C ASP A 281 -11.15 -16.68 17.95
N TYR A 282 -11.58 -17.38 16.90
CA TYR A 282 -11.04 -17.22 15.56
C TYR A 282 -12.09 -17.35 14.48
N ILE A 283 -11.78 -16.81 13.32
CA ILE A 283 -12.51 -17.02 12.07
C ILE A 283 -11.59 -17.71 11.07
N GLU A 284 -12.19 -18.40 10.10
CA GLU A 284 -11.47 -19.07 9.03
C GLU A 284 -11.52 -18.27 7.73
N VAL A 285 -10.38 -18.25 7.05
CA VAL A 285 -10.26 -17.76 5.66
C VAL A 285 -11.13 -18.64 4.75
N GLN A 286 -11.78 -18.01 3.76
CA GLN A 286 -12.48 -18.68 2.67
C GLN A 286 -11.76 -18.44 1.34
N LEU A 287 -12.12 -19.22 0.32
CA LEU A 287 -11.47 -19.15 -1.00
C LEU A 287 -11.63 -17.78 -1.67
N GLU A 288 -12.75 -17.09 -1.40
CA GLU A 288 -13.04 -15.75 -1.91
C GLU A 288 -12.06 -14.70 -1.36
N ASP A 289 -11.60 -14.88 -0.11
CA ASP A 289 -10.59 -13.99 0.49
C ASP A 289 -9.25 -14.15 -0.24
N ILE A 290 -8.89 -15.39 -0.58
CA ILE A 290 -7.67 -15.73 -1.34
C ILE A 290 -7.78 -15.21 -2.77
N ALA A 291 -8.94 -15.34 -3.42
CA ALA A 291 -9.18 -14.79 -4.76
C ALA A 291 -8.94 -13.28 -4.80
N LEU A 292 -9.48 -12.57 -3.82
CA LEU A 292 -9.31 -11.12 -3.70
C LEU A 292 -7.86 -10.76 -3.36
N ALA A 293 -7.22 -11.48 -2.45
CA ALA A 293 -5.82 -11.28 -2.12
C ALA A 293 -4.90 -11.50 -3.32
N ASN A 294 -5.13 -12.53 -4.13
CA ASN A 294 -4.41 -12.79 -5.37
C ASN A 294 -4.52 -11.61 -6.35
N LYS A 295 -5.74 -11.12 -6.56
CA LYS A 295 -5.98 -9.94 -7.42
C LYS A 295 -5.25 -8.70 -6.93
N LEU A 296 -5.29 -8.43 -5.62
CA LEU A 296 -4.60 -7.29 -5.02
C LEU A 296 -3.06 -7.46 -5.04
N ALA A 297 -2.57 -8.67 -4.79
CA ALA A 297 -1.15 -8.99 -4.84
C ALA A 297 -0.58 -8.78 -6.24
N GLN A 298 -1.28 -9.24 -7.28
CA GLN A 298 -0.92 -9.01 -8.68
C GLN A 298 -0.99 -7.54 -9.09
N ALA A 299 -1.84 -6.72 -8.46
CA ALA A 299 -1.92 -5.29 -8.75
C ALA A 299 -0.83 -4.48 -8.02
N ILE A 300 -0.44 -4.90 -6.81
CA ILE A 300 0.31 -4.05 -5.87
C ILE A 300 1.61 -4.70 -5.39
N LEU A 301 1.55 -5.92 -4.85
CA LEU A 301 2.71 -6.53 -4.19
C LEU A 301 3.83 -6.90 -5.17
N TRP A 302 3.51 -7.10 -6.46
CA TRP A 302 4.52 -7.36 -7.49
C TRP A 302 5.55 -6.23 -7.59
N ARG A 303 5.17 -4.99 -7.25
CA ARG A 303 6.04 -3.81 -7.35
C ARG A 303 7.28 -3.91 -6.44
N SER A 304 7.25 -4.77 -5.42
CA SER A 304 8.41 -5.07 -4.58
C SER A 304 9.46 -5.93 -5.32
N PHE A 305 9.04 -6.70 -6.33
CA PHE A 305 9.91 -7.55 -7.14
C PHE A 305 10.55 -6.83 -8.32
N ASP A 306 10.04 -5.64 -8.60
CA ASP A 306 10.51 -4.76 -9.64
C ASP A 306 11.83 -4.10 -9.24
N GLU A 307 12.77 -4.08 -10.18
CA GLU A 307 14.05 -3.39 -10.05
C GLU A 307 13.94 -1.89 -10.37
N LEU A 308 12.96 -1.50 -11.18
CA LEU A 308 12.70 -0.11 -11.52
C LEU A 308 11.83 0.53 -10.45
N ALA A 309 12.29 1.65 -9.92
CA ALA A 309 11.46 2.53 -9.11
C ALA A 309 10.18 2.95 -9.88
N PRO A 310 9.02 3.11 -9.23
CA PRO A 310 7.76 3.37 -9.94
C PRO A 310 7.78 4.56 -10.91
N PRO A 311 8.36 5.73 -10.58
CA PRO A 311 8.45 6.84 -11.53
C PRO A 311 9.32 6.53 -12.76
N VAL A 312 10.37 5.72 -12.59
CA VAL A 312 11.28 5.32 -13.67
C VAL A 312 10.60 4.30 -14.58
N ARG A 313 9.83 3.36 -14.01
CA ARG A 313 8.98 2.44 -14.77
C ARG A 313 7.93 3.18 -15.59
N GLY A 314 7.24 4.15 -14.99
CA GLY A 314 6.26 4.99 -15.69
C GLY A 314 6.89 5.70 -16.90
N MET A 315 8.10 6.27 -16.72
CA MET A 315 8.85 6.86 -17.83
C MET A 315 9.22 5.82 -18.90
N LYS A 316 9.68 4.61 -18.53
CA LYS A 316 9.99 3.53 -19.48
C LYS A 316 8.77 3.23 -20.36
N GLN A 317 7.60 3.02 -19.75
CA GLN A 317 6.36 2.71 -20.45
C GLN A 317 5.92 3.83 -21.41
N GLU A 318 6.01 5.09 -20.98
CA GLU A 318 5.71 6.22 -21.86
C GLU A 318 6.70 6.32 -23.03
N LEU A 319 8.00 6.11 -22.76
CA LEU A 319 9.01 6.09 -23.81
C LEU A 319 8.74 4.98 -24.82
N GLU A 320 8.43 3.76 -24.39
CA GLU A 320 8.06 2.64 -25.27
C GLU A 320 6.88 2.98 -26.19
N ILE A 321 5.86 3.66 -25.67
CA ILE A 321 4.72 4.15 -26.46
C ILE A 321 5.20 5.19 -27.49
N LEU A 322 6.05 6.15 -27.09
CA LEU A 322 6.58 7.18 -27.98
C LEU A 322 7.47 6.62 -29.08
N TYR A 323 8.37 5.68 -28.75
CA TYR A 323 9.21 4.98 -29.71
C TYR A 323 8.36 4.24 -30.74
N ASN A 324 7.34 3.49 -30.29
CA ASN A 324 6.41 2.80 -31.18
C ASN A 324 5.64 3.75 -32.11
N GLN A 325 5.12 4.86 -31.57
CA GLN A 325 4.39 5.85 -32.37
C GLN A 325 5.30 6.51 -33.41
N LYS A 326 6.52 6.87 -33.04
CA LYS A 326 7.49 7.49 -33.94
C LYS A 326 8.01 6.52 -35.00
N ALA A 327 8.26 5.27 -34.64
CA ALA A 327 8.63 4.21 -35.59
C ALA A 327 7.55 4.04 -36.67
N LYS A 328 6.28 3.92 -36.25
CA LYS A 328 5.13 3.82 -37.15
C LYS A 328 4.96 5.04 -38.05
N ARG A 329 5.13 6.26 -37.52
CA ARG A 329 5.00 7.50 -38.31
C ARG A 329 6.13 7.67 -39.33
N SER A 330 7.34 7.23 -38.99
CA SER A 330 8.52 7.39 -39.83
C SER A 330 8.81 6.19 -40.75
N GLY A 331 8.07 5.09 -40.60
CA GLY A 331 8.28 3.87 -41.39
C GLY A 331 9.63 3.18 -41.15
N ILE A 332 10.22 3.36 -39.96
CA ILE A 332 11.52 2.78 -39.58
C ILE A 332 11.35 1.76 -38.45
N SER A 333 12.37 0.90 -38.26
CA SER A 333 12.41 0.00 -37.10
C SER A 333 12.47 0.78 -35.79
N ILE A 334 11.89 0.23 -34.72
CA ILE A 334 11.91 0.85 -33.39
C ILE A 334 13.34 1.05 -32.86
N SER A 335 14.26 0.15 -33.21
CA SER A 335 15.69 0.19 -32.88
C SER A 335 16.43 1.38 -33.50
N ASP A 336 15.88 1.95 -34.57
CA ASP A 336 16.48 3.06 -35.30
C ASP A 336 15.93 4.42 -34.86
N VAL A 337 14.83 4.43 -34.12
CA VAL A 337 14.24 5.65 -33.60
C VAL A 337 15.12 6.23 -32.50
N SER A 338 15.45 7.52 -32.60
CA SER A 338 16.06 8.29 -31.50
C SER A 338 15.12 9.38 -31.00
N LEU A 339 15.07 9.55 -29.67
CA LEU A 339 14.32 10.62 -29.01
C LEU A 339 15.25 11.56 -28.26
N GLY A 340 15.03 12.87 -28.40
CA GLY A 340 15.75 13.88 -27.65
C GLY A 340 15.00 14.28 -26.37
N ARG A 341 15.72 14.81 -25.36
CA ARG A 341 15.09 15.27 -24.10
C ARG A 341 13.93 16.25 -24.33
N ARG A 342 14.08 17.20 -25.26
CA ARG A 342 13.02 18.18 -25.58
C ARG A 342 11.75 17.49 -26.09
N GLU A 343 11.91 16.58 -27.05
CA GLU A 343 10.79 15.83 -27.63
C GLU A 343 10.07 14.99 -26.57
N ILE A 344 10.83 14.32 -25.68
CA ILE A 344 10.24 13.57 -24.56
C ILE A 344 9.37 14.50 -23.72
N ARG A 345 9.90 15.63 -23.24
CA ARG A 345 9.14 16.58 -22.43
C ARG A 345 7.91 17.13 -23.13
N ASP A 346 8.02 17.45 -24.41
CA ASP A 346 6.94 18.08 -25.17
C ASP A 346 5.74 17.12 -25.30
N VAL A 347 5.96 15.80 -25.34
CA VAL A 347 4.88 14.83 -25.44
C VAL A 347 4.39 14.32 -24.08
N THR A 348 5.29 14.11 -23.12
CA THR A 348 4.94 13.52 -21.82
C THR A 348 4.57 14.53 -20.74
N GLY A 349 5.03 15.77 -20.87
CA GLY A 349 4.96 16.78 -19.81
C GLY A 349 5.92 16.56 -18.64
N TRP A 350 6.87 15.60 -18.73
CA TRP A 350 7.93 15.43 -17.72
C TRP A 350 8.80 16.69 -17.64
N THR A 351 9.28 17.05 -16.45
CA THR A 351 10.21 18.19 -16.29
C THR A 351 11.60 17.86 -16.84
N ASP A 352 12.44 18.86 -17.13
CA ASP A 352 13.83 18.61 -17.56
C ASP A 352 14.63 17.79 -16.55
N TRP A 353 14.45 18.07 -15.26
CA TRP A 353 15.09 17.30 -14.21
C TRP A 353 14.66 15.84 -14.26
N GLN A 354 13.36 15.56 -14.38
CA GLN A 354 12.83 14.18 -14.43
C GLN A 354 13.34 13.43 -15.65
N VAL A 355 13.23 14.01 -16.85
CA VAL A 355 13.73 13.36 -18.08
C VAL A 355 15.23 13.09 -17.96
N ARG A 356 16.02 14.04 -17.47
CA ARG A 356 17.46 13.85 -17.31
C ARG A 356 17.78 12.71 -16.32
N VAL A 357 17.19 12.74 -15.13
CA VAL A 357 17.49 11.77 -14.07
C VAL A 357 16.98 10.38 -14.43
N TYR A 358 15.74 10.26 -14.87
CA TYR A 358 15.13 8.94 -15.13
C TYR A 358 15.64 8.32 -16.43
N CYS A 359 15.90 9.10 -17.50
CA CYS A 359 16.59 8.54 -18.67
C CYS A 359 17.99 8.07 -18.31
N GLN A 360 18.72 8.79 -17.44
CA GLN A 360 20.03 8.30 -16.98
C GLN A 360 19.91 6.97 -16.22
N LYS A 361 18.94 6.84 -15.30
CA LYS A 361 18.69 5.55 -14.62
C LYS A 361 18.36 4.42 -15.60
N LEU A 362 17.55 4.70 -16.61
CA LEU A 362 17.24 3.73 -17.66
C LEU A 362 18.46 3.37 -18.52
N VAL A 363 19.39 4.30 -18.72
CA VAL A 363 20.68 4.04 -19.37
C VAL A 363 21.56 3.16 -18.48
N ASP A 364 21.66 3.49 -17.18
CA ASP A 364 22.46 2.74 -16.21
C ASP A 364 21.98 1.28 -16.05
N MET A 365 20.68 1.05 -16.26
CA MET A 365 20.02 -0.26 -16.26
C MET A 365 19.86 -0.87 -17.66
N GLU A 366 20.54 -0.30 -18.67
CA GLU A 366 20.62 -0.83 -20.03
C GLU A 366 19.28 -0.90 -20.79
N TYR A 367 18.23 -0.21 -20.32
CA TYR A 367 16.96 -0.05 -21.04
C TYR A 367 17.03 1.01 -22.15
N LEU A 368 17.97 1.95 -22.05
CA LEU A 368 18.23 2.98 -23.05
C LEU A 368 19.72 3.05 -23.40
N TYR A 369 20.01 3.43 -24.64
CA TYR A 369 21.37 3.77 -25.08
C TYR A 369 21.48 5.25 -25.41
N VAL A 370 22.60 5.87 -25.00
CA VAL A 370 22.93 7.25 -25.39
C VAL A 370 23.59 7.23 -26.77
N VAL A 371 22.92 7.80 -27.77
CA VAL A 371 23.45 7.92 -29.14
C VAL A 371 24.39 9.11 -29.28
N SER A 372 24.05 10.22 -28.63
CA SER A 372 24.91 11.39 -28.57
C SER A 372 24.66 12.17 -27.29
N SER A 373 25.72 12.52 -26.56
CA SER A 373 25.71 13.50 -25.47
C SER A 373 27.06 14.21 -25.40
N GLY A 374 27.07 15.54 -25.31
CA GLY A 374 28.30 16.33 -25.20
C GLY A 374 28.06 17.85 -25.30
N ASN A 375 29.12 18.65 -25.12
CA ASN A 375 29.01 20.11 -25.19
C ASN A 375 28.45 20.57 -26.54
N GLY A 376 27.33 21.29 -26.51
CA GLY A 376 26.65 21.83 -27.69
C GLY A 376 25.81 20.82 -28.49
N LYS A 377 25.75 19.53 -28.12
CA LYS A 377 24.93 18.52 -28.81
C LYS A 377 23.75 18.08 -27.94
N PRO A 378 22.55 17.89 -28.53
CA PRO A 378 21.40 17.38 -27.80
C PRO A 378 21.66 15.95 -27.32
N ALA A 379 21.19 15.64 -26.11
CA ALA A 379 21.15 14.27 -25.63
C ALA A 379 20.09 13.49 -26.41
N LEU A 380 20.51 12.47 -27.16
CA LEU A 380 19.65 11.57 -27.92
C LEU A 380 19.72 10.16 -27.33
N TYR A 381 18.55 9.58 -27.09
CA TYR A 381 18.41 8.22 -26.57
C TYR A 381 17.82 7.31 -27.64
N LYS A 382 18.21 6.03 -27.58
CA LYS A 382 17.59 4.91 -28.28
C LYS A 382 17.06 3.91 -27.26
N LEU A 383 15.99 3.21 -27.59
CA LEU A 383 15.52 2.06 -26.81
C LEU A 383 16.52 0.91 -27.00
N ALA A 384 16.93 0.26 -25.92
CA ALA A 384 17.55 -1.06 -26.04
C ALA A 384 16.52 -2.03 -26.64
N GLU A 385 16.94 -3.15 -27.24
CA GLU A 385 16.00 -4.04 -27.95
C GLU A 385 14.75 -4.30 -27.10
N PRO A 386 13.54 -4.26 -27.69
CA PRO A 386 12.32 -4.48 -26.94
C PRO A 386 12.31 -5.92 -26.44
N THR A 387 12.81 -6.15 -25.23
CA THR A 387 12.54 -7.39 -24.52
C THR A 387 11.03 -7.50 -24.43
N SER A 388 10.48 -8.65 -24.80
CA SER A 388 9.09 -9.00 -24.54
C SER A 388 8.89 -9.21 -23.02
N GLU A 389 9.29 -8.23 -22.22
CA GLU A 389 9.04 -8.21 -20.80
C GLU A 389 7.53 -8.11 -20.62
N GLN A 390 6.93 -9.25 -20.31
CA GLN A 390 5.61 -9.27 -19.71
C GLN A 390 5.63 -8.31 -18.52
N VAL A 391 4.55 -7.54 -18.36
CA VAL A 391 4.36 -6.72 -17.16
C VAL A 391 4.72 -7.57 -15.95
N PRO A 392 5.72 -7.17 -15.13
CA PRO A 392 6.17 -8.01 -14.05
C PRO A 392 4.96 -8.31 -13.15
N SER A 393 4.73 -9.59 -12.93
CA SER A 393 3.61 -10.08 -12.14
C SER A 393 4.16 -11.05 -11.12
N ILE A 394 3.42 -11.26 -10.03
CA ILE A 394 3.77 -12.31 -9.07
C ILE A 394 3.44 -13.64 -9.73
N THR A 395 4.45 -14.33 -10.22
CA THR A 395 4.33 -15.70 -10.74
C THR A 395 4.39 -16.70 -9.59
N GLY A 396 3.59 -17.76 -9.68
CA GLY A 396 3.58 -18.84 -8.69
C GLY A 396 2.68 -18.60 -7.47
N LEU A 397 1.68 -17.73 -7.55
CA LEU A 397 0.55 -17.75 -6.63
C LEU A 397 -0.40 -18.88 -7.01
N THR A 398 -0.80 -19.69 -6.04
CA THR A 398 -1.81 -20.74 -6.25
C THR A 398 -3.15 -20.12 -6.63
N SER A 399 -3.73 -20.58 -7.74
CA SER A 399 -5.07 -20.16 -8.15
C SER A 399 -6.13 -20.79 -7.26
N VAL A 400 -7.34 -20.20 -7.23
CA VAL A 400 -8.45 -20.78 -6.46
C VAL A 400 -8.94 -22.08 -7.09
N GLU A 401 -8.82 -22.18 -8.41
CA GLU A 401 -9.06 -23.39 -9.18
C GLU A 401 -8.12 -24.52 -8.75
N GLU A 402 -6.81 -24.25 -8.69
CA GLU A 402 -5.80 -25.21 -8.20
C GLU A 402 -6.07 -25.62 -6.75
N LEU A 403 -6.41 -24.67 -5.87
CA LEU A 403 -6.76 -24.97 -4.48
C LEU A 403 -7.96 -25.92 -4.41
N ARG A 404 -9.00 -25.69 -5.22
CA ARG A 404 -10.18 -26.56 -5.27
C ARG A 404 -9.83 -27.96 -5.77
N GLU A 405 -8.92 -28.09 -6.72
CA GLU A 405 -8.44 -29.40 -7.20
C GLU A 405 -7.65 -30.14 -6.12
N GLN A 406 -6.68 -29.49 -5.49
CA GLN A 406 -5.87 -30.10 -4.42
C GLN A 406 -6.70 -30.52 -3.20
N LEU A 407 -7.72 -29.74 -2.85
CA LEU A 407 -8.65 -30.10 -1.78
C LEU A 407 -9.50 -31.33 -2.13
N LYS A 408 -9.93 -31.46 -3.39
CA LYS A 408 -10.64 -32.66 -3.86
C LYS A 408 -9.73 -33.88 -3.81
N GLU A 409 -8.49 -33.77 -4.26
CA GLU A 409 -7.50 -34.86 -4.22
C GLU A 409 -7.22 -35.31 -2.78
N LYS A 410 -7.03 -34.37 -1.84
CA LYS A 410 -6.84 -34.69 -0.41
C LYS A 410 -8.07 -35.35 0.21
N ALA A 411 -9.29 -34.92 -0.17
CA ALA A 411 -10.51 -35.54 0.29
C ALA A 411 -10.69 -36.98 -0.23
N ILE A 412 -10.24 -37.26 -1.46
CA ILE A 412 -10.27 -38.60 -2.06
C ILE A 412 -9.18 -39.51 -1.43
N GLY A 413 -7.99 -38.97 -1.15
CA GLY A 413 -6.87 -39.73 -0.59
C GLY A 413 -7.00 -40.13 0.89
N ILE A 414 -7.91 -39.51 1.66
CA ILE A 414 -8.20 -39.87 3.05
C ILE A 414 -9.30 -40.97 3.13
N GLY A 415 -9.97 -41.27 2.02
CA GLY A 415 -11.02 -42.30 1.92
C GLY A 415 -10.58 -43.66 1.37
N GLY A 416 -9.27 -43.88 1.19
CA GLY A 416 -8.69 -45.11 0.61
C GLY A 416 -8.04 -46.04 1.62
#